data_AF-A0A3L7N2C0-F1
#
_entry.id   AF-A0A3L7N2C0-F1
#
_cell.length_a   1.000
_cell.length_b   1.000
_cell.length_c   1.000
_cell.angle_alpha   90.00
_cell.angle_beta   90.00
_cell.angle_gamma   90.00
#
_symmetry.space_group_name_H-M   'P 1'
#
loop_
_entity.id
_entity.type
_entity.pdbx_description
1 polymer ?
#
loop_
_entity_poly.entity_id
_entity_poly.type
_entity_poly.pdbx_seq_one_letter_code
_entity_poly.pdbx_strand_id
1 'polypeptide(L)'
;MDSRFFLVMMLGVASMGPVQAGVINGSLFFGKKPVKNPTERVPELIGILKTDGDEDKRADAASELRQFDPAAFPMVVPVLIEALANDKKPSVRAEAAISLSKIRPVSPLVGQALENSISTDASMRVRIQARSSLLQYNLAGYRSAPKNIESAIQSGEPPLADAPTIIPPLPVSNGAPVIAKPTSRMNVLTPGSSPALKPVPSSKKAEPLKLEPLKKDSKVKVIDGPELLPN
;
A
#
# COMPACT_ATOMS: atom_id res chain seq x y z
N MET A 1 52.66 -39.11 45.90
CA MET A 1 53.93 -38.36 46.00
C MET A 1 54.33 -38.00 44.57
N ASP A 2 53.91 -36.82 44.10
CA ASP A 2 54.68 -35.56 44.20
C ASP A 2 55.90 -35.58 43.27
N SER A 3 56.17 -34.58 42.45
CA SER A 3 55.55 -33.28 42.23
C SER A 3 56.28 -32.67 41.03
N ARG A 4 55.56 -31.88 40.24
CA ARG A 4 56.01 -30.58 39.70
C ARG A 4 57.03 -30.63 38.54
N PHE A 5 56.54 -30.31 37.34
CA PHE A 5 56.63 -28.95 36.79
C PHE A 5 58.09 -28.54 36.60
N PHE A 6 58.62 -28.66 35.38
CA PHE A 6 59.46 -27.64 34.74
C PHE A 6 59.73 -28.06 33.29
N LEU A 7 59.63 -27.09 32.37
CA LEU A 7 60.23 -27.09 31.02
C LEU A 7 59.67 -28.16 30.05
N VAL A 8 58.96 -27.84 28.96
CA VAL A 8 59.24 -26.81 27.96
C VAL A 8 57.92 -26.46 27.27
N MET A 9 57.52 -25.19 27.42
CA MET A 9 56.50 -24.53 26.61
C MET A 9 57.11 -24.30 25.20
N MET A 10 56.82 -25.20 24.25
CA MET A 10 57.23 -25.04 22.84
C MET A 10 56.12 -24.38 22.01
N LEU A 11 56.17 -23.04 22.05
CA LEU A 11 55.91 -22.10 20.97
C LEU A 11 55.51 -22.72 19.61
N GLY A 12 54.22 -22.67 19.29
CA GLY A 12 53.68 -22.90 17.95
C GLY A 12 52.98 -21.65 17.42
N VAL A 13 53.76 -20.62 17.07
CA VAL A 13 53.28 -19.51 16.23
C VAL A 13 53.26 -20.01 14.79
N ALA A 14 52.08 -20.13 14.19
CA ALA A 14 51.96 -20.31 12.74
C ALA A 14 50.65 -19.71 12.21
N SER A 15 50.81 -18.51 11.64
CA SER A 15 50.09 -17.96 10.48
C SER A 15 48.56 -17.82 10.56
N MET A 16 48.13 -16.65 11.05
CA MET A 16 46.81 -16.10 10.78
C MET A 16 46.78 -15.64 9.31
N GLY A 17 46.21 -16.44 8.41
CA GLY A 17 45.93 -16.01 7.03
C GLY A 17 44.85 -14.92 7.01
N PRO A 18 44.87 -13.97 6.04
CA PRO A 18 43.87 -12.92 5.96
C PRO A 18 42.50 -13.54 5.66
N VAL A 19 41.54 -13.28 6.53
CA VAL A 19 40.12 -13.53 6.27
C VAL A 19 39.70 -12.59 5.15
N GLN A 20 39.65 -13.06 3.91
CA GLN A 20 38.95 -12.34 2.84
C GLN A 20 37.48 -12.23 3.25
N ALA A 21 37.11 -11.08 3.79
CA ALA A 21 35.74 -10.62 3.93
C ALA A 21 35.16 -10.38 2.53
N GLY A 22 34.70 -11.46 1.90
CA GLY A 22 33.85 -11.39 0.73
C GLY A 22 32.53 -10.73 1.12
N VAL A 23 32.33 -9.52 0.62
CA VAL A 23 31.08 -8.77 0.68
C VAL A 23 29.99 -9.60 -0.01
N ILE A 24 29.23 -10.38 0.76
CA ILE A 24 28.04 -11.10 0.27
C ILE A 24 26.87 -10.12 0.12
N ASN A 25 26.96 -9.23 -0.85
CA ASN A 25 25.80 -8.48 -1.33
C ASN A 25 24.91 -9.41 -2.17
N GLY A 26 24.07 -10.20 -1.49
CA GLY A 26 22.68 -10.46 -1.86
C GLY A 26 22.35 -11.01 -3.25
N SER A 27 23.23 -11.80 -3.91
CA SER A 27 22.94 -12.37 -5.23
C SER A 27 22.98 -13.90 -5.27
N LEU A 28 22.56 -14.57 -4.19
CA LEU A 28 22.45 -16.02 -4.16
C LEU A 28 20.97 -16.44 -4.28
N PHE A 29 20.71 -17.24 -5.32
CA PHE A 29 19.45 -17.93 -5.66
C PHE A 29 18.40 -17.09 -6.42
N PHE A 30 18.47 -17.11 -7.75
CA PHE A 30 17.36 -17.48 -8.65
C PHE A 30 17.92 -17.57 -10.07
N GLY A 31 17.63 -18.67 -10.78
CA GLY A 31 18.01 -18.84 -12.18
C GLY A 31 17.48 -17.67 -13.00
N LYS A 32 18.39 -16.80 -13.44
CA LYS A 32 18.07 -15.68 -14.31
C LYS A 32 17.59 -16.25 -15.64
N LYS A 33 16.27 -16.39 -15.79
CA LYS A 33 15.62 -16.43 -17.11
C LYS A 33 16.12 -15.20 -17.89
N PRO A 34 16.31 -15.28 -19.22
CA PRO A 34 16.76 -14.14 -20.01
C PRO A 34 15.86 -12.96 -19.68
N VAL A 35 16.49 -11.90 -19.14
CA VAL A 35 15.80 -10.70 -18.69
C VAL A 35 15.16 -10.09 -19.92
N LYS A 36 13.85 -10.29 -20.09
CA LYS A 36 13.07 -9.55 -21.09
C LYS A 36 13.31 -8.06 -20.83
N ASN A 37 13.37 -7.26 -21.90
CA ASN A 37 13.54 -5.82 -21.77
C ASN A 37 12.47 -5.26 -20.82
N PRO A 38 12.84 -4.43 -19.81
CA PRO A 38 11.89 -3.91 -18.82
C PRO A 38 10.65 -3.26 -19.46
N THR A 39 10.85 -2.56 -20.59
CA THR A 39 9.80 -1.91 -21.38
C THR A 39 8.74 -2.87 -21.92
N GLU A 40 9.10 -4.13 -22.20
CA GLU A 40 8.17 -5.17 -22.64
C GLU A 40 7.65 -6.00 -21.45
N ARG A 41 8.50 -6.19 -20.43
CA ARG A 41 8.17 -7.04 -19.28
C ARG A 41 7.11 -6.42 -18.39
N VAL A 42 7.21 -5.12 -18.09
CA VAL A 42 6.23 -4.43 -17.24
C VAL A 42 4.80 -4.50 -17.78
N PRO A 43 4.51 -4.17 -19.06
CA PRO A 43 3.14 -4.29 -19.58
C PRO A 43 2.66 -5.75 -19.64
N GLU A 44 3.54 -6.71 -19.90
CA GLU A 44 3.21 -8.15 -19.81
C GLU A 44 2.75 -8.52 -18.40
N LEU A 45 3.52 -8.14 -17.38
CA LEU A 45 3.21 -8.40 -15.96
C LEU A 45 1.92 -7.72 -15.52
N ILE A 46 1.68 -6.48 -15.95
CA ILE A 46 0.42 -5.78 -15.70
C ILE A 46 -0.75 -6.54 -16.34
N GLY A 47 -0.56 -7.06 -17.56
CA GLY A 47 -1.53 -7.92 -18.22
C GLY A 47 -1.85 -9.15 -17.40
N ILE A 48 -0.82 -9.92 -16.99
CA ILE A 48 -0.96 -11.13 -16.16
C ILE A 48 -1.71 -10.81 -14.88
N LEU A 49 -1.29 -9.78 -14.13
CA LEU A 49 -1.91 -9.38 -12.87
C LEU A 49 -3.39 -8.99 -13.02
N LYS A 50 -3.82 -8.51 -14.19
CA LYS A 50 -5.21 -8.09 -14.40
C LYS A 50 -6.11 -9.18 -14.95
N THR A 51 -5.59 -10.06 -15.81
CA THR A 51 -6.44 -10.92 -16.65
C THR A 51 -6.17 -12.41 -16.49
N ASP A 52 -5.03 -12.83 -15.92
CA ASP A 52 -4.73 -14.26 -15.80
C ASP A 52 -5.72 -14.95 -14.86
N GLY A 53 -6.18 -16.14 -15.23
CA GLY A 53 -7.10 -16.93 -14.42
C GLY A 53 -6.42 -17.54 -13.18
N ASP A 54 -5.12 -17.79 -13.27
CA ASP A 54 -4.31 -18.43 -12.24
C ASP A 54 -3.85 -17.40 -11.20
N GLU A 55 -4.26 -17.62 -9.95
CA GLU A 55 -3.94 -16.71 -8.84
C GLU A 55 -2.46 -16.69 -8.50
N ASP A 56 -1.74 -17.79 -8.70
CA ASP A 56 -0.31 -17.87 -8.40
C ASP A 56 0.49 -17.02 -9.39
N LYS A 57 0.13 -17.08 -10.68
CA LYS A 57 0.74 -16.21 -11.71
C LYS A 57 0.45 -14.73 -11.46
N ARG A 58 -0.76 -14.40 -11.01
CA ARG A 58 -1.09 -13.01 -10.64
C ARG A 58 -0.27 -12.55 -9.44
N ALA A 59 -0.15 -13.38 -8.41
CA ALA A 59 0.68 -13.06 -7.24
C ALA A 59 2.17 -12.91 -7.63
N ASP A 60 2.71 -13.83 -8.44
CA ASP A 60 4.07 -13.74 -8.97
C ASP A 60 4.28 -12.46 -9.77
N ALA A 61 3.30 -12.08 -10.61
CA ALA A 61 3.37 -10.83 -11.36
C ALA A 61 3.41 -9.60 -10.45
N ALA A 62 2.59 -9.57 -9.39
CA ALA A 62 2.66 -8.52 -8.38
C ALA A 62 4.04 -8.47 -7.69
N SER A 63 4.58 -9.65 -7.35
CA SER A 63 5.90 -9.79 -6.71
C SER A 63 7.04 -9.33 -7.61
N GLU A 64 6.95 -9.56 -8.92
CA GLU A 64 7.94 -9.14 -9.90
C GLU A 64 7.85 -7.64 -10.19
N LEU A 65 6.63 -7.08 -10.26
CA LEU A 65 6.40 -5.66 -10.53
C LEU A 65 7.13 -4.73 -9.54
N ARG A 66 7.34 -5.14 -8.29
CA ARG A 66 8.07 -4.33 -7.29
C ARG A 66 9.57 -4.14 -7.58
N GLN A 67 10.13 -4.92 -8.51
CA GLN A 67 11.54 -4.84 -8.89
C GLN A 67 11.81 -3.72 -9.90
N PHE A 68 10.75 -3.15 -10.49
CA PHE A 68 10.85 -2.08 -11.46
C PHE A 68 10.71 -0.71 -10.78
N ASP A 69 11.49 0.25 -11.25
CA ASP A 69 11.45 1.62 -10.76
C ASP A 69 10.13 2.31 -11.18
N PRO A 70 9.29 2.75 -10.23
CA PRO A 70 8.07 3.49 -10.54
C PRO A 70 8.29 4.80 -11.30
N ALA A 71 9.49 5.41 -11.19
CA ALA A 71 9.79 6.62 -11.95
C ALA A 71 9.90 6.33 -13.46
N ALA A 72 10.45 5.17 -13.82
CA ALA A 72 10.47 4.69 -15.20
C ALA A 72 9.12 4.09 -15.63
N PHE A 73 8.39 3.47 -14.69
CA PHE A 73 7.14 2.77 -14.94
C PHE A 73 6.02 3.24 -14.01
N PRO A 74 5.38 4.39 -14.31
CA PRO A 74 4.40 5.02 -13.42
C PRO A 74 3.14 4.18 -13.19
N MET A 75 2.87 3.19 -14.05
CA MET A 75 1.73 2.28 -13.92
C MET A 75 1.91 1.18 -12.86
N VAL A 76 3.12 0.95 -12.36
CA VAL A 76 3.39 -0.12 -11.38
C VAL A 76 2.59 0.10 -10.09
N VAL A 77 2.69 1.30 -9.50
CA VAL A 77 2.01 1.65 -8.25
C VAL A 77 0.49 1.57 -8.34
N PRO A 78 -0.20 2.23 -9.31
CA PRO A 78 -1.65 2.19 -9.38
C PRO A 78 -2.19 0.79 -9.65
N VAL A 79 -1.50 -0.03 -10.46
CA VAL A 79 -1.94 -1.42 -10.73
C VAL A 79 -1.82 -2.29 -9.48
N LEU A 80 -0.75 -2.15 -8.70
CA LEU A 80 -0.61 -2.89 -7.44
C LEU A 80 -1.66 -2.46 -6.40
N ILE A 81 -2.04 -1.18 -6.37
CA ILE A 81 -3.12 -0.70 -5.49
C ILE A 81 -4.48 -1.22 -5.93
N GLU A 82 -4.74 -1.24 -7.24
CA GLU A 82 -5.94 -1.85 -7.80
C GLU A 82 -6.01 -3.35 -7.45
N ALA A 83 -4.91 -4.08 -7.58
CA ALA A 83 -4.82 -5.49 -7.18
C ALA A 83 -5.07 -5.66 -5.68
N LEU A 84 -4.46 -4.82 -4.82
CA LEU A 84 -4.70 -4.82 -3.36
C LEU A 84 -6.17 -4.59 -3.00
N ALA A 85 -6.88 -3.74 -3.75
CA ALA A 85 -8.27 -3.41 -3.46
C ALA A 85 -9.26 -4.43 -4.04
N ASN A 86 -9.03 -4.91 -5.26
CA ASN A 86 -10.06 -5.52 -6.09
C ASN A 86 -9.77 -6.96 -6.55
N ASP A 87 -8.56 -7.52 -6.31
CA ASP A 87 -8.31 -8.90 -6.73
C ASP A 87 -9.25 -9.87 -5.99
N LYS A 88 -9.80 -10.82 -6.74
CA LYS A 88 -10.74 -11.82 -6.22
C LYS A 88 -10.12 -12.68 -5.13
N LYS A 89 -8.81 -12.93 -5.21
CA LYS A 89 -8.10 -13.88 -4.35
C LYS A 89 -7.28 -13.15 -3.29
N PRO A 90 -7.43 -13.51 -2.01
CA PRO A 90 -6.73 -12.83 -0.92
C PRO A 90 -5.21 -13.01 -0.97
N SER A 91 -4.71 -14.11 -1.56
CA SER A 91 -3.27 -14.33 -1.75
C SER A 91 -2.64 -13.25 -2.64
N VAL A 92 -3.30 -12.90 -3.75
CA VAL A 92 -2.83 -11.85 -4.66
C VAL A 92 -2.89 -10.48 -3.98
N ARG A 93 -3.99 -10.17 -3.26
CA ARG A 93 -4.10 -8.92 -2.49
C ARG A 93 -2.99 -8.78 -1.44
N ALA A 94 -2.67 -9.87 -0.74
CA ALA A 94 -1.59 -9.88 0.24
C ALA A 94 -0.21 -9.65 -0.42
N GLU A 95 0.08 -10.28 -1.56
CA GLU A 95 1.34 -10.06 -2.28
C GLU A 95 1.43 -8.63 -2.85
N ALA A 96 0.30 -8.05 -3.28
CA ALA A 96 0.24 -6.66 -3.69
C ALA A 96 0.59 -5.70 -2.52
N ALA A 97 0.07 -5.95 -1.31
CA ALA A 97 0.46 -5.18 -0.11
C ALA A 97 1.97 -5.27 0.19
N ILE A 98 2.55 -6.46 0.12
CA ILE A 98 4.00 -6.69 0.31
C ILE A 98 4.81 -5.94 -0.75
N SER A 99 4.35 -5.99 -1.98
CA SER A 99 5.03 -5.37 -3.12
C SER A 99 5.04 -3.85 -2.98
N LEU A 100 3.91 -3.28 -2.57
CA LEU A 100 3.76 -1.86 -2.29
C LEU A 100 4.69 -1.35 -1.17
N SER A 101 4.91 -2.10 -0.08
CA SER A 101 5.81 -1.65 1.00
C SER A 101 7.28 -1.61 0.59
N LYS A 102 7.67 -2.35 -0.44
CA LYS A 102 9.04 -2.44 -0.96
C LYS A 102 9.34 -1.38 -2.03
N ILE A 103 8.31 -0.81 -2.65
CA ILE A 103 8.47 0.19 -3.70
C ILE A 103 9.01 1.52 -3.15
N ARG A 104 9.95 2.12 -3.87
CA ARG A 104 10.50 3.46 -3.61
C ARG A 104 10.39 4.33 -4.86
N PRO A 105 10.23 5.66 -4.72
CA PRO A 105 10.19 6.44 -3.47
C PRO A 105 8.91 6.23 -2.63
N VAL A 106 8.93 6.70 -1.39
CA VAL A 106 7.75 6.64 -0.50
C VAL A 106 6.70 7.64 -0.99
N SER A 107 5.46 7.19 -1.12
CA SER A 107 4.31 7.95 -1.61
C SER A 107 3.15 7.88 -0.63
N PRO A 108 2.49 9.00 -0.30
CA PRO A 108 1.31 8.99 0.56
C PRO A 108 0.19 8.07 0.07
N LEU A 109 0.05 7.96 -1.25
CA LEU A 109 -1.00 7.17 -1.90
C LEU A 109 -0.86 5.67 -1.59
N VAL A 110 0.38 5.15 -1.49
CA VAL A 110 0.64 3.76 -1.10
C VAL A 110 0.29 3.55 0.37
N GLY A 111 0.70 4.46 1.24
CA GLY A 111 0.40 4.37 2.67
C GLY A 111 -1.10 4.40 2.95
N GLN A 112 -1.85 5.27 2.28
CA GLN A 112 -3.31 5.33 2.36
C GLN A 112 -3.97 4.04 1.85
N ALA A 113 -3.50 3.46 0.75
CA ALA A 113 -4.02 2.20 0.24
C ALA A 113 -3.84 1.05 1.25
N LEU A 114 -2.67 0.98 1.90
CA LEU A 114 -2.40 0.01 2.95
C LEU A 114 -3.30 0.23 4.19
N GLU A 115 -3.45 1.47 4.65
CA GLU A 115 -4.36 1.81 5.76
C GLU A 115 -5.82 1.43 5.47
N ASN A 116 -6.27 1.69 4.24
CA ASN A 116 -7.61 1.34 3.81
C ASN A 116 -7.79 -0.18 3.83
N SER A 117 -6.85 -0.93 3.24
CA SER A 117 -6.88 -2.40 3.23
C SER A 117 -6.91 -3.00 4.65
N ILE A 118 -6.19 -2.42 5.62
CA ILE A 118 -6.25 -2.85 7.03
C ILE A 118 -7.67 -2.73 7.60
N SER A 119 -8.43 -1.72 7.19
CA SER A 119 -9.75 -1.42 7.74
C SER A 119 -10.88 -2.13 7.00
N THR A 120 -10.76 -2.27 5.67
CA THR A 120 -11.87 -2.67 4.79
C THR A 120 -11.74 -4.07 4.21
N ASP A 121 -10.55 -4.69 4.19
CA ASP A 121 -10.40 -6.00 3.56
C ASP A 121 -11.10 -7.10 4.36
N ALA A 122 -11.90 -7.92 3.67
CA ALA A 122 -12.63 -9.04 4.26
C ALA A 122 -11.70 -10.11 4.86
N SER A 123 -10.54 -10.34 4.24
CA SER A 123 -9.59 -11.39 4.64
C SER A 123 -8.68 -10.91 5.78
N MET A 124 -8.70 -11.64 6.90
CA MET A 124 -7.79 -11.39 8.03
C MET A 124 -6.32 -11.46 7.59
N ARG A 125 -5.97 -12.38 6.69
CA ARG A 125 -4.59 -12.52 6.17
C ARG A 125 -4.14 -11.25 5.47
N VAL A 126 -5.01 -10.64 4.65
CA VAL A 126 -4.68 -9.40 3.93
C VAL A 126 -4.53 -8.24 4.91
N ARG A 127 -5.44 -8.11 5.89
CA ARG A 127 -5.33 -7.05 6.92
C ARG A 127 -4.03 -7.13 7.72
N ILE A 128 -3.63 -8.33 8.15
CA ILE A 128 -2.36 -8.54 8.86
C ILE A 128 -1.19 -8.17 7.96
N GLN A 129 -1.22 -8.61 6.70
CA GLN A 129 -0.14 -8.33 5.76
C GLN A 129 -0.04 -6.83 5.45
N ALA A 130 -1.16 -6.16 5.23
CA ALA A 130 -1.23 -4.72 5.01
C ALA A 130 -0.71 -3.95 6.24
N ARG A 131 -0.98 -4.41 7.46
CA ARG A 131 -0.45 -3.82 8.70
C ARG A 131 1.06 -3.94 8.81
N SER A 132 1.62 -5.13 8.55
CA SER A 132 3.07 -5.34 8.52
C SER A 132 3.75 -4.51 7.42
N SER A 133 3.12 -4.46 6.25
CA SER A 133 3.57 -3.68 5.10
C SER A 133 3.57 -2.19 5.42
N LEU A 134 2.52 -1.69 6.09
CA LEU A 134 2.41 -0.31 6.53
C LEU A 134 3.46 0.05 7.60
N LEU A 135 3.74 -0.85 8.55
CA LEU A 135 4.83 -0.66 9.52
C LEU A 135 6.17 -0.49 8.80
N GLN A 136 6.50 -1.37 7.85
CA GLN A 136 7.71 -1.25 7.05
C GLN A 136 7.75 0.05 6.24
N TYR A 137 6.61 0.47 5.71
CA TYR A 137 6.50 1.70 4.93
C TYR A 137 6.66 2.96 5.81
N ASN A 138 6.14 2.94 7.04
CA ASN A 138 6.35 3.99 8.03
C ASN A 138 7.84 4.12 8.41
N LEU A 139 8.53 2.99 8.60
CA LEU A 139 9.98 2.98 8.86
C LEU A 139 10.77 3.55 7.68
N ALA A 140 10.23 3.46 6.47
CA ALA A 140 10.83 4.05 5.27
C ALA A 140 10.56 5.55 5.11
N GLY A 141 9.79 6.17 6.01
CA GLY A 141 9.51 7.60 6.00
C GLY A 141 8.06 7.97 5.68
N TYR A 142 7.15 7.00 5.51
CA TYR A 142 5.72 7.32 5.45
C TYR A 142 5.22 7.80 6.81
N ARG A 143 4.36 8.82 6.81
CA ARG A 143 3.64 9.29 7.99
C ARG A 143 2.20 9.50 7.58
N SER A 144 1.30 8.80 8.26
CA SER A 144 -0.13 9.02 8.12
C SER A 144 -0.47 10.45 8.51
N ALA A 145 -1.33 11.12 7.73
CA ALA A 145 -1.93 12.37 8.18
C ALA A 145 -2.77 12.10 9.45
N PRO A 146 -2.77 13.02 10.43
CA PRO A 146 -3.61 12.86 11.61
C PRO A 146 -5.08 12.77 11.19
N LYS A 147 -5.71 11.60 11.39
CA LYS A 147 -7.13 11.36 11.06
C LYS A 147 -8.10 12.09 12.00
N ASN A 148 -7.61 12.98 12.87
CA ASN A 148 -8.41 13.65 13.87
C ASN A 148 -7.69 14.88 14.43
N ILE A 149 -8.00 16.08 13.93
CA ILE A 149 -7.66 17.34 14.61
C ILE A 149 -8.63 17.58 15.79
N GLU A 150 -9.78 16.89 15.83
CA GLU A 150 -10.76 17.02 16.92
C GLU A 150 -10.36 16.22 18.18
N SER A 151 -9.65 15.08 18.05
CA SER A 151 -9.17 14.32 19.23
C SER A 151 -7.96 14.94 19.94
N ALA A 152 -7.28 15.92 19.33
CA ALA A 152 -6.10 16.57 19.90
C ALA A 152 -6.44 17.85 20.70
N ILE A 153 -7.68 18.35 20.60
CA ILE A 153 -8.14 19.55 21.35
C ILE A 153 -8.83 19.15 22.67
N GLN A 154 -9.00 17.85 22.93
CA GLN A 154 -9.70 17.34 24.12
C GLN A 154 -8.75 16.59 25.08
N SER A 155 -7.55 17.10 25.27
CA SER A 155 -6.83 16.97 26.55
C SER A 155 -7.15 18.21 27.36
N GLY A 156 -8.15 18.09 28.22
CA GLY A 156 -8.62 19.15 29.09
C GLY A 156 -7.59 19.49 30.17
N GLU A 157 -6.71 20.44 29.88
CA GLU A 157 -6.17 21.31 30.92
C GLU A 157 -6.94 22.65 30.90
N PRO A 158 -7.76 22.94 31.92
CA PRO A 158 -8.35 24.26 32.08
C PRO A 158 -7.23 25.26 32.42
N PRO A 159 -7.25 26.50 31.88
CA PRO A 159 -6.34 27.54 32.34
C PRO A 159 -6.66 27.85 33.80
N LEU A 160 -5.68 27.65 34.69
CA LEU A 160 -5.79 28.02 36.10
C LEU A 160 -5.86 29.54 36.18
N ALA A 161 -7.06 30.04 36.43
CA ALA A 161 -7.33 31.43 36.70
C ALA A 161 -6.79 31.77 38.09
N ASP A 162 -5.62 32.41 38.16
CA ASP A 162 -5.20 33.15 39.34
C ASP A 162 -5.42 34.65 39.09
N ALA A 163 -6.40 35.20 39.79
CA ALA A 163 -6.55 36.62 40.10
C ALA A 163 -6.95 36.69 41.59
N PRO A 164 -6.92 37.86 42.29
CA PRO A 164 -6.33 39.18 42.03
C PRO A 164 -5.53 39.74 43.25
N THR A 165 -4.70 40.79 43.13
CA THR A 165 -4.44 41.77 44.24
C THR A 165 -3.85 43.11 43.72
N ILE A 166 -4.72 44.12 43.55
CA ILE A 166 -4.72 45.51 44.10
C ILE A 166 -3.38 46.33 44.20
N ILE A 167 -3.16 47.24 43.21
CA ILE A 167 -2.80 48.73 43.15
C ILE A 167 -2.08 49.45 44.34
N PRO A 168 -1.42 50.67 44.24
CA PRO A 168 -1.27 51.70 43.16
C PRO A 168 0.12 52.46 43.09
N PRO A 169 0.25 53.75 42.67
CA PRO A 169 0.66 54.21 41.32
C PRO A 169 1.93 55.11 41.28
N LEU A 170 2.61 55.27 40.13
CA LEU A 170 3.42 56.48 39.85
C LEU A 170 3.47 56.82 38.34
N PRO A 171 3.72 58.10 37.96
CA PRO A 171 3.09 58.73 36.79
C PRO A 171 4.05 59.17 35.66
N VAL A 172 3.43 59.54 34.51
CA VAL A 172 3.86 60.37 33.36
C VAL A 172 5.17 60.06 32.61
N SER A 173 5.06 59.84 31.29
CA SER A 173 5.49 60.83 30.28
C SER A 173 5.15 60.41 28.84
N ASN A 174 4.24 61.17 28.24
CA ASN A 174 4.12 61.62 26.83
C ASN A 174 4.54 60.71 25.66
N GLY A 175 3.56 60.42 24.81
CA GLY A 175 3.75 60.09 23.38
C GLY A 175 2.44 59.66 22.74
N ALA A 176 1.78 60.57 22.01
CA ALA A 176 0.49 60.35 21.35
C ALA A 176 0.49 59.12 20.41
N PRO A 177 -0.70 58.52 20.18
CA PRO A 177 -1.20 58.60 18.82
C PRO A 177 -2.69 58.95 18.73
N VAL A 178 -3.00 59.47 17.55
CA VAL A 178 -4.21 60.15 17.13
C VAL A 178 -5.42 59.22 17.07
N ILE A 179 -6.56 59.77 17.47
CA ILE A 179 -7.91 59.19 17.48
C ILE A 179 -8.58 59.24 16.09
N ALA A 180 -9.51 58.30 15.91
CA ALA A 180 -10.67 58.26 14.98
C ALA A 180 -10.41 57.70 13.57
N LYS A 181 -11.28 56.86 12.98
CA LYS A 181 -12.71 56.60 13.24
C LYS A 181 -13.15 55.26 12.58
N PRO A 182 -14.20 54.59 13.10
CA PRO A 182 -14.86 53.43 12.47
C PRO A 182 -15.95 53.89 11.47
N THR A 183 -16.67 52.92 10.84
CA THR A 183 -17.89 52.99 9.97
C THR A 183 -17.59 52.58 8.51
N SER A 184 -18.30 51.72 7.77
CA SER A 184 -19.69 51.19 7.74
C SER A 184 -19.65 49.82 7.01
N ARG A 185 -20.28 48.74 7.49
CA ARG A 185 -21.70 48.32 7.33
C ARG A 185 -22.08 47.77 5.93
N MET A 186 -22.39 46.47 5.91
CA MET A 186 -23.31 45.68 5.07
C MET A 186 -23.43 45.98 3.57
N ASN A 187 -23.28 44.91 2.76
CA ASN A 187 -24.30 44.59 1.77
C ASN A 187 -24.49 43.06 1.64
N VAL A 188 -25.71 42.63 1.95
CA VAL A 188 -26.32 41.32 1.67
C VAL A 188 -26.88 41.36 0.25
N LEU A 189 -26.97 40.19 -0.40
CA LEU A 189 -27.84 39.77 -1.52
C LEU A 189 -27.07 39.19 -2.71
N THR A 190 -27.00 37.86 -2.84
CA THR A 190 -27.93 37.08 -3.68
C THR A 190 -27.43 35.62 -3.84
N PRO A 191 -28.36 34.63 -3.89
CA PRO A 191 -28.07 33.26 -4.28
C PRO A 191 -28.38 33.03 -5.77
N GLY A 192 -27.52 32.28 -6.45
CA GLY A 192 -27.75 31.80 -7.82
C GLY A 192 -26.44 31.23 -8.36
N SER A 193 -26.39 30.15 -9.11
CA SER A 193 -27.36 29.18 -9.57
C SER A 193 -26.50 28.12 -10.24
N SER A 194 -26.63 26.85 -9.86
CA SER A 194 -26.13 25.74 -10.68
C SER A 194 -26.92 25.69 -11.98
N PRO A 195 -26.25 25.46 -13.12
CA PRO A 195 -26.71 24.39 -14.01
C PRO A 195 -25.50 23.72 -14.69
N ALA A 196 -25.60 22.57 -15.33
CA ALA A 196 -26.51 21.45 -15.34
C ALA A 196 -25.76 20.39 -16.16
N LEU A 197 -25.96 19.13 -15.81
CA LEU A 197 -25.41 17.96 -16.46
C LEU A 197 -25.77 17.95 -17.95
N LYS A 198 -24.78 17.74 -18.83
CA LYS A 198 -25.04 17.46 -20.24
C LYS A 198 -25.70 16.08 -20.36
N PRO A 199 -26.82 15.93 -21.09
CA PRO A 199 -27.48 14.64 -21.28
C PRO A 199 -26.64 13.71 -22.16
N VAL A 200 -26.53 12.46 -21.74
CA VAL A 200 -26.06 11.34 -22.56
C VAL A 200 -27.16 11.03 -23.60
N PRO A 201 -26.85 10.94 -24.90
CA PRO A 201 -27.81 10.46 -25.88
C PRO A 201 -28.04 8.95 -25.69
N SER A 202 -29.23 8.62 -25.22
CA SER A 202 -29.77 7.28 -25.15
C SER A 202 -30.40 6.88 -26.49
N SER A 203 -30.36 5.58 -26.77
CA SER A 203 -31.20 4.84 -27.73
C SER A 203 -30.64 4.61 -29.14
N LYS A 204 -30.04 3.43 -29.32
CA LYS A 204 -30.51 2.51 -30.36
C LYS A 204 -30.72 1.11 -29.78
N LYS A 205 -32.00 0.84 -29.53
CA LYS A 205 -32.75 -0.38 -29.87
C LYS A 205 -32.19 -1.72 -29.35
N ALA A 206 -32.74 -2.15 -28.23
CA ALA A 206 -32.79 -3.56 -27.85
C ALA A 206 -33.60 -4.34 -28.89
N GLU A 207 -32.93 -5.27 -29.56
CA GLU A 207 -33.52 -6.28 -30.42
C GLU A 207 -33.96 -7.45 -29.54
N PRO A 208 -35.21 -7.92 -29.62
CA PRO A 208 -35.68 -9.03 -28.81
C PRO A 208 -35.03 -10.35 -29.27
N LEU A 209 -34.51 -11.09 -28.30
CA LEU A 209 -33.97 -12.45 -28.42
C LEU A 209 -34.90 -13.34 -29.25
N LYS A 210 -34.45 -13.70 -30.46
CA LYS A 210 -35.04 -14.78 -31.23
C LYS A 210 -34.44 -16.08 -30.74
N LEU A 211 -35.19 -16.79 -29.89
CA LEU A 211 -34.89 -18.17 -29.51
C LEU A 211 -35.04 -19.04 -30.76
N GLU A 212 -33.93 -19.39 -31.40
CA GLU A 212 -33.91 -20.52 -32.33
C GLU A 212 -34.14 -21.83 -31.55
N PRO A 213 -35.03 -22.73 -32.02
CA PRO A 213 -35.19 -24.03 -31.40
C PRO A 213 -33.90 -24.85 -31.55
N LEU A 214 -33.40 -25.33 -30.42
CA LEU A 214 -32.31 -26.29 -30.32
C LEU A 214 -32.60 -27.49 -31.22
N LYS A 215 -31.87 -27.61 -32.33
CA LYS A 215 -31.89 -28.80 -33.18
C LYS A 215 -31.38 -29.97 -32.36
N LYS A 216 -32.27 -30.94 -32.13
CA LYS A 216 -32.04 -32.14 -31.32
C LYS A 216 -31.25 -33.17 -32.14
N ASP A 217 -30.00 -32.88 -32.44
CA ASP A 217 -29.09 -33.83 -33.07
C ASP A 217 -28.45 -34.69 -31.98
N SER A 218 -29.19 -35.74 -31.61
CA SER A 218 -28.70 -37.12 -31.45
C SER A 218 -27.17 -37.32 -31.36
N LYS A 219 -26.67 -37.70 -30.16
CA LYS A 219 -26.07 -39.02 -29.87
C LYS A 219 -25.65 -39.07 -28.40
N VAL A 220 -26.53 -39.58 -27.53
CA VAL A 220 -26.11 -40.04 -26.20
C VAL A 220 -25.24 -41.27 -26.44
N LYS A 221 -23.93 -41.11 -26.25
CA LYS A 221 -23.01 -42.24 -26.16
C LYS A 221 -23.31 -42.92 -24.83
N VAL A 222 -24.09 -43.99 -24.89
CA VAL A 222 -24.27 -44.95 -23.80
C VAL A 222 -22.86 -45.41 -23.42
N ILE A 223 -22.45 -45.03 -22.22
CA ILE A 223 -21.27 -45.55 -21.56
C ILE A 223 -21.71 -46.87 -20.95
N ASP A 224 -21.29 -47.97 -21.56
CA ASP A 224 -21.45 -49.30 -20.99
C ASP A 224 -20.79 -49.31 -19.60
N GLY A 225 -21.61 -49.50 -18.57
CA GLY A 225 -21.13 -49.73 -17.21
C GLY A 225 -20.44 -51.11 -17.13
N PRO A 226 -19.45 -51.28 -16.25
CA PRO A 226 -18.74 -52.55 -16.15
C PRO A 226 -19.69 -53.65 -15.65
N GLU A 227 -19.79 -54.67 -16.49
CA GLU A 227 -20.45 -55.95 -16.30
C GLU A 227 -20.05 -56.57 -14.96
N LEU A 228 -21.04 -56.79 -14.08
CA LEU A 228 -20.89 -57.58 -12.87
C LEU A 228 -20.81 -59.06 -13.27
N LEU A 229 -19.64 -59.67 -13.07
CA LEU A 229 -19.45 -61.12 -13.20
C LEU A 229 -20.28 -61.86 -12.13
N PRO A 230 -21.01 -62.93 -12.48
CA PRO A 230 -21.68 -63.76 -11.49
C PRO A 230 -20.74 -64.82 -10.90
N ASN A 231 -20.81 -64.92 -9.57
CA ASN A 231 -20.43 -66.00 -8.64
C ASN A 231 -18.98 -66.51 -8.61
#